data_AF-A0ABD4ZCP6-F1
#
_entry.id   AF-A0ABD4ZCP6-F1
#
_cell.length_a   1.000
_cell.length_b   1.000
_cell.length_c   1.000
_cell.angle_alpha   90.00
_cell.angle_beta   90.00
_cell.angle_gamma   90.00
#
_symmetry.space_group_name_H-M   'P 1'
#
loop_
_entity.id
_entity.type
_entity.pdbx_description
1 polymer ?
#
loop_
_entity_poly.entity_id
_entity_poly.type
_entity_poly.pdbx_seq_one_letter_code
_entity_poly.pdbx_strand_id
1 'polypeptide(L)' 'MRALSREQVEKLRKTYPIGCVVELILMDDVQAPPIGTKGRVRGVEVLMIWVQSWFLGKQEAG' A
#
# COMPACT_ATOMS: atom_id res chain seq x y z
N MET A 1 -6.90 9.21 11.41
CA MET A 1 -5.84 8.43 10.74
C MET A 1 -5.06 7.67 11.79
N ARG A 2 -5.11 6.33 11.78
CA ARG A 2 -4.39 5.49 12.75
C ARG A 2 -3.05 5.06 12.14
N ALA A 3 -1.96 5.48 12.75
CA ALA A 3 -0.62 5.05 12.36
C ALA A 3 -0.45 3.54 12.63
N LEU A 4 0.30 2.87 11.76
CA LEU A 4 0.72 1.49 12.00
C LEU A 4 1.76 1.45 13.13
N SER A 5 1.71 0.40 13.95
CA SER A 5 2.80 0.12 14.89
C SER A 5 4.07 -0.27 14.13
N ARG A 6 5.23 -0.13 14.79
CA ARG A 6 6.51 -0.55 14.20
C ARG A 6 6.50 -2.02 13.76
N GLU A 7 5.89 -2.90 14.56
CA GLU A 7 5.76 -4.32 14.24
C GLU A 7 4.90 -4.55 12.99
N GLN A 8 3.81 -3.79 12.82
CA GLN A 8 2.97 -3.85 11.63
C GLN A 8 3.74 -3.39 10.38
N VAL A 9 4.52 -2.31 10.48
CA VAL A 9 5.38 -1.83 9.39
C VAL A 9 6.43 -2.88 9.04
N GLU A 10 7.08 -3.48 10.02
CA GLU A 10 8.10 -4.52 9.78
C GLU A 10 7.49 -5.78 9.15
N LYS A 11 6.29 -6.18 9.55
CA LYS A 11 5.56 -7.28 8.92
C LYS A 11 5.24 -6.95 7.45
N LEU A 12 4.74 -5.74 7.18
CA LEU A 12 4.46 -5.30 5.80
C LEU A 12 5.72 -5.23 4.95
N ARG A 13 6.86 -4.79 5.48
CA ARG A 13 8.15 -4.79 4.77
C ARG A 13 8.60 -6.20 4.39
N LYS A 14 8.31 -7.20 5.22
CA LYS A 14 8.62 -8.62 4.92
C LYS A 14 7.65 -9.19 3.88
N THR A 15 6.37 -8.84 3.96
CA THR A 15 5.35 -9.30 3.00
C THR A 15 5.50 -8.64 1.63
N TYR A 16 5.81 -7.35 1.61
CA TYR A 16 5.90 -6.51 0.43
C TYR A 16 7.30 -5.85 0.37
N PRO A 17 8.34 -6.62 0.04
CA PRO A 17 9.68 -6.07 -0.09
C PRO A 17 9.77 -5.10 -1.26
N ILE A 18 10.69 -4.14 -1.17
CA ILE A 18 10.96 -3.19 -2.26
C ILE A 18 11.32 -3.97 -3.53
N GLY A 19 10.72 -3.58 -4.66
CA GLY A 19 10.85 -4.25 -5.96
C GLY A 19 9.83 -5.35 -6.21
N CYS A 20 9.09 -5.79 -5.19
CA CYS A 20 7.99 -6.74 -5.36
C CYS A 20 6.90 -6.15 -6.27
N VAL A 21 6.35 -6.99 -7.15
CA VAL A 21 5.20 -6.62 -7.99
C VAL A 21 3.92 -6.97 -7.25
N VAL A 22 3.05 -5.98 -7.10
CA VAL A 22 1.72 -6.12 -6.48
C VAL A 22 0.65 -5.74 -7.49
N GLU A 23 -0.55 -6.26 -7.29
CA GLU A 23 -1.73 -5.98 -8.10
C GLU A 23 -2.79 -5.26 -7.27
N LEU A 24 -3.39 -4.22 -7.84
CA LEU A 24 -4.52 -3.53 -7.23
C LEU A 24 -5.76 -4.41 -7.30
N ILE A 25 -6.15 -4.97 -6.15
CA ILE A 25 -7.38 -5.76 -6.03
C ILE A 25 -8.60 -4.92 -5.65
N LEU A 26 -8.39 -3.87 -4.83
CA LEU A 26 -9.44 -2.99 -4.34
C LEU A 26 -8.80 -1.74 -3.74
N MET A 27 -9.36 -0.58 -4.06
CA MET A 27 -9.02 0.69 -3.42
C MET A 27 -10.23 1.62 -3.54
N ASP A 28 -10.75 2.06 -2.41
CA ASP A 28 -11.87 2.99 -2.34
C ASP A 28 -11.34 4.43 -2.35
N ASP A 29 -10.75 4.81 -3.49
CA ASP A 29 -10.19 6.15 -3.73
C ASP A 29 -10.48 6.52 -5.18
N VAL A 30 -10.99 7.74 -5.42
CA VAL A 30 -11.28 8.24 -6.76
C VAL A 30 -10.04 8.36 -7.65
N GLN A 31 -8.86 8.46 -7.04
CA GLN A 31 -7.56 8.51 -7.70
C GLN A 31 -6.91 7.13 -7.84
N ALA A 32 -7.61 6.06 -7.43
CA ALA A 32 -7.12 4.71 -7.65
C ALA A 32 -7.00 4.40 -9.15
N PRO A 33 -5.92 3.75 -9.59
CA PRO A 33 -5.88 3.20 -10.93
C PRO A 33 -6.92 2.06 -11.08
N PRO A 34 -7.17 1.56 -12.31
CA PRO A 34 -8.10 0.45 -12.49
C PRO A 34 -7.68 -0.80 -11.69
N ILE A 35 -8.67 -1.54 -11.18
CA ILE A 35 -8.46 -2.88 -10.59
C ILE A 35 -7.69 -3.75 -11.60
N GLY A 36 -6.72 -4.53 -11.12
CA GLY A 36 -5.78 -5.31 -11.93
C GLY A 36 -4.50 -4.56 -12.30
N THR A 37 -4.38 -3.27 -11.97
CA THR A 37 -3.15 -2.51 -12.21
C THR A 37 -1.99 -3.10 -11.41
N LYS A 38 -0.92 -3.47 -12.11
CA LYS A 38 0.32 -3.95 -11.49
C LYS A 38 1.27 -2.79 -11.23
N GLY A 39 1.89 -2.80 -10.06
CA GLY A 39 2.90 -1.81 -9.69
C GLY A 39 4.02 -2.42 -8.86
N ARG A 40 5.18 -1.76 -8.81
CA ARG A 40 6.33 -2.19 -8.01
C ARG A 40 6.37 -1.45 -6.69
N VAL A 41 6.50 -2.18 -5.59
CA VAL A 41 6.68 -1.58 -4.25
C VAL A 41 7.99 -0.80 -4.23
N ARG A 42 7.93 0.46 -3.81
CA ARG A 42 9.10 1.33 -3.64
C ARG A 42 9.42 1.63 -2.18
N GLY A 43 8.44 1.50 -1.28
CA GLY A 43 8.64 1.70 0.15
C GLY A 43 7.42 1.31 0.99
N VAL A 44 7.66 1.07 2.27
CA VAL A 44 6.62 0.80 3.28
C VAL A 44 6.88 1.72 4.46
N GLU A 45 5.93 2.63 4.67
CA GLU A 45 5.96 3.65 5.71
C GLU A 45 4.87 3.40 6.76
N VAL A 46 4.97 4.13 7.87
CA VAL A 46 4.05 4.04 9.03
C VAL A 46 2.58 4.31 8.65
N LEU A 47 2.35 5.04 7.57
CA LEU A 47 1.01 5.44 7.14
C LEU A 47 0.54 4.74 5.86
N MET A 48 1.46 4.23 5.03
CA MET A 48 1.15 3.80 3.67
C MET A 48 2.25 2.94 3.04
N ILE A 49 1.88 2.16 2.03
CA ILE A 49 2.82 1.50 1.10
C ILE A 49 2.89 2.32 -0.18
N TRP A 50 4.10 2.64 -0.62
CA TRP A 50 4.33 3.31 -1.89
C TRP A 50 4.56 2.30 -3.00
N VAL A 51 3.73 2.37 -4.04
CA VAL A 51 3.84 1.56 -5.25
C VAL A 51 4.10 2.50 -6.43
N GLN A 52 4.96 2.09 -7.36
CA GLN A 52 5.13 2.78 -8.62
C GLN A 52 3.77 2.80 -9.33
N SER A 53 3.14 3.99 -9.34
CA SER A 53 1.83 4.38 -9.91
C SER A 53 0.67 4.60 -8.92
N TRP A 54 0.77 4.26 -7.62
CA TRP A 54 -0.31 4.49 -6.64
C TRP A 54 0.13 4.18 -5.18
N PHE A 55 -0.73 4.45 -4.20
CA PHE A 55 -0.43 4.23 -2.78
C PHE A 55 -1.46 3.30 -2.11
N LEU A 56 -1.01 2.43 -1.21
CA LEU A 56 -1.88 1.59 -0.38
C LEU A 56 -1.96 2.20 1.03
N GLY A 57 -3.14 2.66 1.45
CA GLY A 57 -3.40 3.18 2.79
C GLY A 57 -4.82 2.87 3.22
N LYS A 58 -5.05 2.63 4.52
CA LYS A 58 -6.40 2.37 5.06
C LYS A 58 -7.06 3.71 5.40
N GLN A 59 -8.17 4.04 4.75
CA GLN A 59 -9.06 5.10 5.22
C GLN A 59 -10.16 4.45 6.05
N GLU A 60 -10.39 4.95 7.26
CA GLU A 60 -11.63 4.66 7.97
C GLU A 60 -12.69 5.52 7.32
N ALA A 61 -13.65 4.89 6.63
CA ALA A 61 -14.93 5.51 6.33
C ALA A 61 -15.61 5.84 7.67
N GLY A 62 -16.16 7.05 7.76
CA GLY A 62 -17.02 7.44 8.87
C GLY A 62 -18.27 6.57 8.95
#